data_AF-A0A3B3Y2W5-F1
#
_entry.id   AF-A0A3B3Y2W5-F1
#
_cell.length_a   1.000
_cell.length_b   1.000
_cell.length_c   1.000
_cell.angle_alpha   90.00
_cell.angle_beta   90.00
_cell.angle_gamma   90.00
#
_symmetry.space_group_name_H-M   'P 1'
#
loop_
_entity.id
_entity.type
_entity.pdbx_description
1 polymer ?
#
loop_
_entity_poly.entity_id
_entity_poly.type
_entity_poly.pdbx_seq_one_letter_code
_entity_poly.pdbx_strand_id
1 'polypeptide(L)'
;MLGGKRSSVAKLLLGVFVVYMLHTAWLLYGFLNTKPCYGGKGEPCITSYLAAKPRLQMSVFTCLVPDNSQLTLALRVDLFDPHSTFQRQVSVSLPEETQNNGSLYAVVYVHKAGISPLEDRREVHYAAHLTTYITPPRTKGQKASMKVPPGDGVQYRVPKREPQRPVSHWRPHLSITVMSEEFSFSKAGLPSDVRRYMRISQEGRRMTYLPLLLVNELTCRVKDLMINSSSSVQLPLTVSYEGISLRTFRFWIHLHDIVYSLRQFGFTEENIDEIKETLIGSNLYLLVLTLICEFLALKNDVCSWAKKKSMVGMSRKSVLWRCLGTLLIFLHLLEETSLLVLLPVGLGACVEVLAMTGSFKLKICFVLFPLQASRYLSYLVYPLCISGAVFSLEIHLSAWIHKHEASYQKTCGVNTLISDLCACASFFSSSVPFTSSHQLSCFRDELLFLLYLFQRR
;
A
#
# COMPACT_ATOMS: atom_id res chain seq x y z
N MET A 1 -14.45 -47.40 -8.55
CA MET A 1 -13.03 -47.19 -8.17
C MET A 1 -12.45 -45.78 -8.43
N LEU A 2 -13.21 -44.77 -8.92
CA LEU A 2 -12.67 -43.41 -9.18
C LEU A 2 -12.70 -42.42 -7.98
N GLY A 3 -13.31 -42.78 -6.85
CA GLY A 3 -13.46 -41.88 -5.68
C GLY A 3 -12.19 -41.69 -4.84
N GLY A 4 -11.35 -42.73 -4.72
CA GLY A 4 -10.16 -42.71 -3.85
C GLY A 4 -9.00 -41.83 -4.37
N LYS A 5 -8.74 -41.86 -5.68
CA LYS A 5 -7.67 -41.05 -6.31
C LYS A 5 -7.90 -39.54 -6.18
N ARG A 6 -9.16 -39.08 -6.24
CA ARG A 6 -9.50 -37.65 -6.10
C ARG A 6 -9.30 -37.12 -4.68
N SER A 7 -9.57 -37.92 -3.66
CA SER A 7 -9.31 -37.56 -2.25
C SER A 7 -7.80 -37.45 -1.98
N SER A 8 -6.99 -38.34 -2.57
CA SER A 8 -5.54 -38.32 -2.39
C SER A 8 -4.89 -37.06 -3.00
N VAL A 9 -5.32 -36.65 -4.20
CA VAL A 9 -4.81 -35.42 -4.85
C VAL A 9 -5.21 -34.17 -4.06
N ALA A 10 -6.45 -34.12 -3.54
CA ALA A 10 -6.89 -33.02 -2.71
C ALA A 10 -6.08 -32.91 -1.39
N LYS A 11 -5.74 -34.04 -0.76
CA LYS A 11 -4.87 -34.08 0.43
C LYS A 11 -3.43 -33.63 0.12
N LEU A 12 -2.89 -34.04 -1.03
CA LEU A 12 -1.57 -33.60 -1.49
C LEU A 12 -1.52 -32.08 -1.72
N LEU A 13 -2.50 -31.54 -2.47
CA LEU A 13 -2.61 -30.11 -2.74
C LEU A 13 -2.79 -29.30 -1.45
N LEU A 14 -3.56 -29.82 -0.49
CA LEU A 14 -3.71 -29.22 0.83
C LEU A 14 -2.38 -29.20 1.60
N GLY A 15 -1.63 -30.30 1.57
CA GLY A 15 -0.29 -30.37 2.17
C GLY A 15 0.66 -29.34 1.59
N VAL A 16 0.73 -29.24 0.26
CA VAL A 16 1.55 -28.23 -0.45
C VAL A 16 1.12 -26.82 -0.06
N PHE A 17 -0.18 -26.53 -0.02
CA PHE A 17 -0.67 -25.22 0.40
C PHE A 17 -0.30 -24.87 1.85
N VAL A 18 -0.44 -25.81 2.79
CA VAL A 18 -0.10 -25.57 4.19
C VAL A 18 1.40 -25.30 4.33
N VAL A 19 2.24 -26.08 3.65
CA VAL A 19 3.69 -25.84 3.60
C VAL A 19 4.00 -24.46 3.01
N TYR A 20 3.32 -24.06 1.93
CA TYR A 20 3.46 -22.73 1.35
C TYR A 20 3.04 -21.61 2.30
N MET A 21 1.92 -21.75 3.02
CA MET A 21 1.48 -20.75 4.00
C MET A 21 2.44 -20.64 5.18
N LEU A 22 2.94 -21.77 5.71
CA LEU A 22 3.94 -21.77 6.77
C LEU A 22 5.25 -21.15 6.29
N HIS A 23 5.68 -21.46 5.06
CA HIS A 23 6.83 -20.83 4.43
C HIS A 23 6.61 -19.32 4.29
N THR A 24 5.43 -18.88 3.87
CA THR A 24 5.10 -17.45 3.71
C THR A 24 5.10 -16.74 5.06
N ALA A 25 4.50 -17.34 6.08
CA ALA A 25 4.52 -16.81 7.45
C ALA A 25 5.95 -16.74 8.02
N TRP A 26 6.78 -17.75 7.75
CA TRP A 26 8.18 -17.76 8.13
C TRP A 26 8.98 -16.66 7.43
N LEU A 27 8.76 -16.44 6.12
CA LEU A 27 9.37 -15.34 5.38
C LEU A 27 8.94 -13.99 5.93
N LEU A 28 7.64 -13.80 6.20
CA LEU A 28 7.11 -12.57 6.77
C LEU A 28 7.67 -12.32 8.18
N TYR A 29 7.79 -13.37 8.99
CA TYR A 29 8.44 -13.28 10.29
C TYR A 29 9.91 -12.87 10.16
N GLY A 30 10.67 -13.47 9.24
CA GLY A 30 12.07 -13.07 8.96
C GLY A 30 12.21 -11.68 8.33
N PHE A 31 11.15 -11.19 7.68
CA PHE A 31 11.07 -9.82 7.19
C PHE A 31 10.95 -8.82 8.36
N LEU A 32 10.04 -9.10 9.28
CA LEU A 32 9.76 -8.24 10.44
C LEU A 32 10.85 -8.34 11.53
N ASN A 33 11.43 -9.53 11.72
CA ASN A 33 12.36 -9.83 12.80
C ASN A 33 13.70 -10.33 12.25
N THR A 34 14.60 -9.39 11.95
CA THR A 34 15.99 -9.69 11.57
C THR A 34 16.81 -9.95 12.84
N LYS A 35 17.49 -11.10 12.88
CA LYS A 35 18.36 -11.46 14.01
C LYS A 35 19.69 -10.70 13.93
N PRO A 36 20.12 -10.00 14.99
CA PRO A 36 21.41 -9.32 15.00
C PRO A 36 22.56 -10.33 15.12
N CYS A 37 23.75 -9.90 14.70
CA CYS A 37 24.98 -10.67 14.81
C CYS A 37 25.58 -10.53 16.20
N TYR A 38 25.59 -11.63 16.97
CA TYR A 38 26.27 -11.72 18.26
C TYR A 38 27.69 -12.24 18.02
N GLY A 39 28.70 -11.38 18.14
CA GLY A 39 30.11 -11.64 17.79
C GLY A 39 30.86 -12.70 18.62
N GLY A 40 30.15 -13.66 19.24
CA GLY A 40 30.70 -14.64 20.17
C GLY A 40 31.29 -15.92 19.55
N LYS A 41 31.32 -16.08 18.22
CA LYS A 41 31.72 -17.36 17.57
C LYS A 41 32.64 -17.21 16.35
N GLY A 42 33.46 -16.17 16.28
CA GLY A 42 34.38 -15.97 15.14
C GLY A 42 33.68 -15.70 13.80
N GLU A 43 32.36 -15.49 13.80
CA GLU A 43 31.62 -15.06 12.61
C GLU A 43 31.93 -13.59 12.33
N PRO A 44 32.29 -13.23 11.08
CA PRO A 44 32.50 -11.84 10.71
C PRO A 44 31.15 -11.10 10.71
N CYS A 45 30.93 -10.27 11.73
CA CYS A 45 29.80 -9.36 11.81
C CYS A 45 30.09 -8.06 11.03
N ILE A 46 29.08 -7.56 10.34
CA ILE A 46 29.10 -6.28 9.65
C ILE A 46 28.41 -5.26 10.55
N THR A 47 29.16 -4.27 11.03
CA THR A 47 28.68 -3.25 11.98
C THR A 47 28.39 -1.92 11.28
N SER A 48 27.50 -1.10 11.85
CA SER A 48 27.22 0.22 11.30
C SER A 48 28.43 1.15 11.37
N TYR A 49 28.68 1.94 10.31
CA TYR A 49 29.62 3.07 10.37
C TYR A 49 29.17 4.14 11.39
N LEU A 50 27.86 4.27 11.63
CA LEU A 50 27.29 5.23 12.60
C LEU A 50 27.59 4.86 14.06
N ALA A 51 27.88 3.59 14.36
CA ALA A 51 28.18 3.14 15.71
C ALA A 51 29.43 3.82 16.32
N ALA A 52 30.34 4.31 15.46
CA ALA A 52 31.51 5.07 15.89
C ALA A 52 31.22 6.57 16.15
N LYS A 53 29.97 7.02 15.96
CA LYS A 53 29.53 8.43 16.04
C LYS A 53 30.46 9.40 15.27
N PRO A 54 30.69 9.16 13.97
CA PRO A 54 31.51 10.05 13.15
C PRO A 54 30.84 11.42 13.02
N ARG A 55 31.64 12.47 12.86
CA ARG A 55 31.12 13.80 12.48
C ARG A 55 30.76 13.79 11.00
N LEU A 56 29.47 13.83 10.70
CA LEU A 56 28.93 13.78 9.35
C LEU A 56 28.42 15.14 8.89
N GLN A 57 28.47 15.32 7.58
CA GLN A 57 27.92 16.46 6.87
C GLN A 57 27.00 15.94 5.76
N MET A 58 25.84 16.59 5.59
CA MET A 58 24.90 16.29 4.51
C MET A 58 24.86 17.45 3.53
N SER A 59 25.05 17.15 2.25
CA SER A 59 25.04 18.15 1.18
C SER A 59 24.08 17.71 0.08
N VAL A 60 23.19 18.60 -0.35
CA VAL A 60 22.28 18.39 -1.47
C VAL A 60 22.75 19.27 -2.63
N PHE A 61 23.07 18.63 -3.75
CA PHE A 61 23.42 19.30 -4.99
C PHE A 61 22.32 19.13 -6.03
N THR A 62 22.25 20.05 -6.97
CA THR A 62 21.42 19.94 -8.17
C THR A 62 22.30 19.81 -9.40
N CYS A 63 21.85 18.98 -10.35
CA CYS A 63 22.58 18.66 -11.55
C CYS A 63 21.64 18.24 -12.68
N LEU A 64 22.10 18.35 -13.92
CA LEU A 64 21.33 17.96 -15.11
C LEU A 64 21.47 16.47 -15.40
N VAL A 65 22.67 15.94 -15.14
CA VAL A 65 23.03 14.52 -15.28
C VAL A 65 23.87 14.12 -14.06
N PRO A 66 23.43 13.14 -13.26
CA PRO A 66 24.04 12.83 -11.96
C PRO A 66 25.54 12.51 -12.00
N ASP A 67 26.05 11.93 -13.09
CA ASP A 67 27.46 11.50 -13.17
C ASP A 67 28.37 12.37 -14.07
N ASN A 68 27.79 13.25 -14.90
CA ASN A 68 28.53 13.94 -15.99
C ASN A 68 28.36 15.46 -16.00
N SER A 69 27.66 16.05 -15.03
CA SER A 69 27.36 17.49 -15.03
C SER A 69 27.88 18.21 -13.80
N GLN A 70 28.01 19.54 -13.90
CA GLN A 70 28.43 20.37 -12.78
C GLN A 70 27.40 20.33 -11.65
N LEU A 71 27.90 20.15 -10.42
CA LEU A 71 27.10 20.08 -9.21
C LEU A 71 26.91 21.47 -8.63
N THR A 72 25.66 21.94 -8.56
CA THR A 72 25.32 23.22 -7.92
C THR A 72 24.84 22.95 -6.50
N LEU A 73 25.46 23.56 -5.48
CA LEU A 73 25.08 23.33 -4.09
C LEU A 73 23.72 23.99 -3.80
N ALA A 74 22.74 23.19 -3.37
CA ALA A 74 21.43 23.69 -2.92
C ALA A 74 21.35 23.80 -1.40
N LEU A 75 21.72 22.76 -0.67
CA LEU A 75 21.66 22.73 0.80
C LEU A 75 22.92 22.12 1.39
N ARG A 76 23.44 22.72 2.45
CA ARG A 76 24.52 22.15 3.27
C ARG A 76 24.10 22.12 4.74
N VAL A 77 24.35 20.99 5.40
CA VAL A 77 24.11 20.77 6.83
C VAL A 77 25.41 20.28 7.46
N ASP A 78 26.12 21.20 8.13
CA ASP A 78 27.49 20.97 8.63
C ASP A 78 27.57 20.00 9.82
N LEU A 79 26.57 20.01 10.69
CA LEU A 79 26.44 19.10 11.83
C LEU A 79 25.21 18.23 11.59
N PHE A 80 25.39 17.18 10.79
CA PHE A 80 24.34 16.24 10.50
C PHE A 80 24.25 15.16 11.58
N ASP A 81 23.15 15.16 12.34
CA ASP A 81 22.82 14.09 13.28
C ASP A 81 21.83 13.11 12.64
N PRO A 82 22.24 11.86 12.38
CA PRO A 82 21.38 10.84 11.76
C PRO A 82 20.11 10.47 12.56
N HIS A 83 20.06 10.78 13.85
CA HIS A 83 18.89 10.48 14.67
C HIS A 83 17.87 11.62 14.72
N SER A 84 18.28 12.83 14.33
CA SER A 84 17.42 14.01 14.33
C SER A 84 16.50 14.05 13.10
N THR A 85 15.40 14.77 13.21
CA THR A 85 14.52 15.08 12.07
C THR A 85 14.56 16.57 11.81
N PHE A 86 14.59 16.99 10.55
CA PHE A 86 14.48 18.40 10.22
C PHE A 86 13.75 18.62 8.89
N GLN A 87 13.26 19.85 8.71
CA GLN A 87 12.66 20.31 7.47
C GLN A 87 13.22 21.70 7.16
N ARG A 88 13.71 21.90 5.94
CA ARG A 88 14.28 23.17 5.48
C ARG A 88 13.77 23.50 4.08
N GLN A 89 13.40 24.75 3.88
CA GLN A 89 13.02 25.25 2.56
C GLN A 89 14.18 26.04 1.95
N VAL A 90 14.48 25.77 0.69
CA VAL A 90 15.57 26.37 -0.08
C VAL A 90 15.05 26.78 -1.44
N SER A 91 15.49 27.92 -1.98
CA SER A 91 15.24 28.29 -3.37
C SER A 91 16.33 27.72 -4.28
N VAL A 92 15.92 26.93 -5.28
CA VAL A 92 16.82 26.32 -6.27
C VAL A 92 16.74 27.11 -7.57
N SER A 93 17.90 27.54 -8.10
CA SER A 93 18.00 28.15 -9.42
C SER A 93 17.91 27.11 -10.54
N LEU A 94 17.06 27.34 -11.53
CA LEU A 94 16.89 26.43 -12.67
C LEU A 94 17.87 26.75 -13.81
N PRO A 95 18.66 25.76 -14.29
CA PRO A 95 19.43 25.89 -15.51
C PRO A 95 18.55 26.15 -16.74
N GLU A 96 19.10 26.80 -17.77
CA GLU A 96 18.37 27.11 -19.02
C GLU A 96 17.82 25.85 -19.70
N GLU A 97 18.54 24.72 -19.65
CA GLU A 97 18.05 23.46 -20.23
C GLU A 97 16.80 22.95 -19.50
N THR A 98 16.73 23.14 -18.18
CA THR A 98 15.55 22.76 -17.39
C THR A 98 14.37 23.69 -17.68
N GLN A 99 14.63 24.98 -17.89
CA GLN A 99 13.59 25.94 -18.34
C GLN A 99 13.04 25.57 -19.73
N ASN A 100 13.90 25.02 -20.59
CA ASN A 100 13.54 24.48 -21.90
C ASN A 100 12.99 23.04 -21.83
N ASN A 101 12.23 22.73 -20.78
CA ASN A 101 11.58 21.43 -20.56
C ASN A 101 12.55 20.25 -20.38
N GLY A 102 13.79 20.52 -19.95
CA GLY A 102 14.78 19.52 -19.57
C GLY A 102 14.56 18.94 -18.17
N SER A 103 15.32 17.89 -17.86
CA SER A 103 15.26 17.24 -16.54
C SER A 103 16.28 17.81 -15.56
N LEU A 104 15.90 17.94 -14.30
CA LEU A 104 16.79 18.28 -13.20
C LEU A 104 16.77 17.18 -12.12
N TYR A 105 17.94 16.91 -11.55
CA TYR A 105 18.16 15.93 -10.50
C TYR A 105 18.70 16.60 -9.24
N ALA A 106 18.34 16.03 -8.09
CA ALA A 106 18.98 16.29 -6.81
C ALA A 106 19.90 15.12 -6.46
N VAL A 107 21.16 15.39 -6.13
CA VAL A 107 22.09 14.39 -5.61
C VAL A 107 22.37 14.71 -4.16
N VAL A 108 21.94 13.82 -3.28
CA VAL A 108 22.13 13.92 -1.84
C VAL A 108 23.39 13.16 -1.47
N TYR A 109 24.34 13.82 -0.80
CA TYR A 109 25.56 13.22 -0.28
C TYR A 109 25.54 13.21 1.25
N VAL A 110 25.98 12.09 1.83
CA VAL A 110 26.34 11.95 3.25
C VAL A 110 27.82 11.58 3.30
N HIS A 111 28.63 12.45 3.89
CA HIS A 111 30.09 12.32 3.92
C HIS A 111 30.67 12.80 5.25
N LYS A 112 31.97 12.56 5.47
CA LYS A 112 32.67 13.03 6.65
C LYS A 112 32.76 14.57 6.65
N ALA A 113 32.50 15.18 7.81
CA ALA A 113 32.58 16.62 7.97
C ALA A 113 34.02 17.15 7.74
N GLY A 114 34.14 18.25 6.99
CA GLY A 114 35.40 18.93 6.72
C GLY A 114 36.16 18.41 5.50
N ILE A 115 35.64 17.40 4.80
CA ILE A 115 36.14 16.93 3.50
C ILE A 115 35.02 17.17 2.49
N SER A 116 35.36 17.51 1.25
CA SER A 116 34.35 17.55 0.19
C SER A 116 33.76 16.13 -0.01
N PRO A 117 32.45 16.00 -0.34
CA PRO A 117 32.01 14.84 -1.12
C PRO A 117 32.83 14.83 -2.43
N LEU A 118 32.85 13.86 -3.32
CA LEU A 118 33.86 13.73 -4.40
C LEU A 118 35.26 13.32 -3.91
N GLU A 119 35.80 13.88 -2.82
CA GLU A 119 37.10 13.45 -2.26
C GLU A 119 36.95 12.34 -1.21
N ASP A 120 35.80 12.25 -0.54
CA ASP A 120 35.56 11.25 0.51
C ASP A 120 35.29 9.86 -0.07
N ARG A 121 36.23 8.92 0.13
CA ARG A 121 36.08 7.52 -0.28
C ARG A 121 34.95 6.77 0.45
N ARG A 122 34.45 7.30 1.58
CA ARG A 122 33.39 6.70 2.41
C ARG A 122 32.07 7.45 2.28
N GLU A 123 31.89 8.20 1.20
CA GLU A 123 30.63 8.87 0.92
C GLU A 123 29.53 7.93 0.44
N VAL A 124 28.30 8.32 0.74
CA VAL A 124 27.10 7.71 0.19
C VAL A 124 26.31 8.79 -0.52
N HIS A 125 25.92 8.51 -1.76
CA HIS A 125 25.10 9.41 -2.55
C HIS A 125 23.86 8.71 -3.09
N TYR A 126 22.80 9.49 -3.28
CA TYR A 126 21.58 9.06 -3.95
C TYR A 126 21.08 10.18 -4.87
N ALA A 127 20.79 9.84 -6.12
CA ALA A 127 20.24 10.76 -7.11
C ALA A 127 18.72 10.58 -7.23
N ALA A 128 17.96 11.67 -7.15
CA ALA A 128 16.51 11.67 -7.27
C ALA A 128 16.06 12.73 -8.29
N HIS A 129 14.96 12.45 -8.99
CA HIS A 129 14.38 13.39 -9.94
C HIS A 129 13.69 14.56 -9.22
N LEU A 130 14.04 15.80 -9.58
CA LEU A 130 13.31 17.01 -9.17
C LEU A 130 12.23 17.44 -10.17
N THR A 131 12.34 16.97 -11.42
CA THR A 131 11.36 17.23 -12.47
C THR A 131 10.74 15.94 -12.98
N THR A 132 9.44 15.96 -13.25
CA THR A 132 8.70 14.82 -13.82
C THR A 132 7.82 15.25 -14.97
N TYR A 133 7.67 14.41 -15.99
CA TYR A 133 6.84 14.71 -17.16
C TYR A 133 5.46 14.10 -16.99
N ILE A 134 4.42 14.93 -17.04
CA ILE A 134 3.04 14.47 -16.93
C ILE A 134 2.21 15.17 -18.01
N THR A 135 1.31 14.41 -18.63
CA THR A 135 0.27 14.95 -19.50
C THR A 135 -0.82 15.57 -18.62
N PRO A 136 -1.19 16.84 -18.81
CA PRO A 136 -2.19 17.48 -17.95
C PRO A 136 -3.50 16.67 -17.95
N PRO A 137 -4.10 16.44 -16.78
CA PRO A 137 -5.36 15.70 -16.70
C PRO A 137 -6.46 16.44 -17.45
N ARG A 138 -7.29 15.70 -18.20
CA ARG A 138 -8.44 16.27 -18.90
C ARG A 138 -9.41 16.85 -17.88
N THR A 139 -9.58 18.18 -17.89
CA THR A 139 -10.50 18.90 -17.01
C THR A 139 -11.91 18.32 -17.15
N LYS A 140 -12.67 18.19 -16.04
CA LYS A 140 -14.02 17.59 -16.02
C LYS A 140 -14.99 18.22 -17.05
N GLY A 141 -14.79 19.49 -17.43
CA GLY A 141 -15.54 20.15 -18.51
C GLY A 141 -15.35 19.54 -19.91
N GLN A 142 -14.19 18.92 -20.21
CA GLN A 142 -13.97 18.19 -21.46
C GLN A 142 -14.63 16.80 -21.47
N LYS A 143 -14.87 16.19 -20.31
CA LYS A 143 -15.69 14.96 -20.19
C LYS A 143 -17.18 15.27 -20.40
N ALA A 144 -17.66 16.43 -19.91
CA ALA A 144 -19.05 16.87 -20.10
C ALA A 144 -19.41 17.20 -21.56
N SER A 145 -18.45 17.76 -22.33
CA SER A 145 -18.63 17.99 -23.77
C SER A 145 -18.70 16.70 -24.61
N MET A 146 -18.63 15.52 -23.97
CA MET A 146 -18.70 14.21 -24.63
C MET A 146 -20.09 13.56 -24.53
N LYS A 147 -21.08 14.21 -23.92
CA LYS A 147 -22.50 13.81 -24.01
C LYS A 147 -23.18 14.63 -25.12
N VAL A 148 -23.10 14.12 -26.34
CA VAL A 148 -23.89 14.65 -27.48
C VAL A 148 -25.35 14.18 -27.31
N PRO A 149 -26.36 15.08 -27.30
CA PRO A 149 -27.75 14.67 -27.37
C PRO A 149 -28.05 14.02 -28.74
N PRO A 150 -28.89 12.98 -28.83
CA PRO A 150 -29.24 12.42 -30.12
C PRO A 150 -30.27 13.35 -30.80
N GLY A 151 -29.86 14.05 -31.87
CA GLY A 151 -30.75 14.88 -32.67
C GLY A 151 -30.04 15.58 -33.84
N ASP A 152 -30.45 15.19 -35.04
CA ASP A 152 -30.30 15.84 -36.36
C ASP A 152 -28.90 16.13 -36.93
N GLY A 153 -28.43 15.19 -37.77
CA GLY A 153 -28.12 15.41 -39.20
C GLY A 153 -27.01 16.37 -39.62
N VAL A 154 -26.36 17.11 -38.73
CA VAL A 154 -25.29 18.06 -39.08
C VAL A 154 -23.93 17.41 -38.84
N GLN A 155 -23.14 17.24 -39.91
CA GLN A 155 -21.72 16.85 -39.82
C GLN A 155 -20.92 17.94 -39.10
N TYR A 156 -20.81 17.85 -37.78
CA TYR A 156 -19.80 18.56 -37.04
C TYR A 156 -18.44 17.90 -37.30
N ARG A 157 -17.50 18.62 -37.94
CA ARG A 157 -16.09 18.24 -37.95
C ARG A 157 -15.61 18.19 -36.50
N VAL A 158 -15.50 16.99 -35.93
CA VAL A 158 -14.79 16.78 -34.66
C VAL A 158 -13.36 17.30 -34.86
N PRO A 159 -12.89 18.32 -34.12
CA PRO A 159 -11.50 18.75 -34.21
C PRO A 159 -10.61 17.55 -33.90
N LYS A 160 -9.70 17.23 -34.82
CA LYS A 160 -8.69 16.18 -34.64
C LYS A 160 -7.85 16.58 -33.42
N ARG A 161 -8.11 15.91 -32.29
CA ARG A 161 -7.46 16.17 -30.99
C ARG A 161 -5.95 16.04 -31.15
N GLU A 162 -5.22 17.14 -31.00
CA GLU A 162 -3.77 17.06 -30.85
C GLU A 162 -3.46 16.34 -29.53
N PRO A 163 -2.57 15.33 -29.53
CA PRO A 163 -2.07 14.77 -28.29
C PRO A 163 -1.40 15.90 -27.49
N GLN A 164 -1.95 16.23 -26.32
CA GLN A 164 -1.36 17.23 -25.43
C GLN A 164 0.06 16.79 -25.09
N ARG A 165 1.04 17.64 -25.40
CA ARG A 165 2.46 17.34 -25.17
C ARG A 165 2.71 17.28 -23.67
N PRO A 166 3.50 16.31 -23.18
CA PRO A 166 3.87 16.23 -21.77
C PRO A 166 4.68 17.47 -21.36
N VAL A 167 4.33 18.06 -20.23
CA VAL A 167 5.00 19.25 -19.67
C VAL A 167 5.82 18.83 -18.45
N SER A 168 6.99 19.43 -18.27
CA SER A 168 7.79 19.25 -17.06
C SER A 168 7.11 19.89 -15.86
N HIS A 169 7.00 19.11 -14.79
CA HIS A 169 6.50 19.55 -13.51
C HIS A 169 7.62 19.49 -12.48
N TRP A 170 7.67 20.50 -11.63
CA TRP A 170 8.57 20.61 -10.50
C TRP A 170 8.06 19.83 -9.28
N ARG A 171 8.95 19.13 -8.61
CA ARG A 171 8.71 18.45 -7.33
C ARG A 171 9.21 19.34 -6.18
N PRO A 172 8.33 20.01 -5.43
CA PRO A 172 8.74 20.94 -4.39
C PRO A 172 9.16 20.25 -3.08
N HIS A 173 8.98 18.93 -2.94
CA HIS A 173 9.29 18.20 -1.70
C HIS A 173 10.31 17.09 -1.97
N LEU A 174 11.43 17.12 -1.25
CA LEU A 174 12.49 16.11 -1.29
C LEU A 174 12.60 15.46 0.10
N SER A 175 12.03 14.26 0.23
CA SER A 175 12.06 13.49 1.47
C SER A 175 13.27 12.57 1.51
N ILE A 176 14.21 12.85 2.40
CA ILE A 176 15.46 12.11 2.56
C ILE A 176 15.33 11.23 3.81
N THR A 177 15.68 9.96 3.66
CA THR A 177 15.66 8.99 4.76
C THR A 177 17.00 8.29 4.88
N VAL A 178 17.50 8.12 6.11
CA VAL A 178 18.71 7.36 6.39
C VAL A 178 18.41 6.31 7.45
N MET A 179 18.89 5.08 7.24
CA MET A 179 18.82 4.06 8.30
C MET A 179 19.79 4.44 9.42
N SER A 180 19.26 5.03 10.48
CA SER A 180 20.05 5.53 11.62
C SER A 180 20.21 4.48 12.73
N GLU A 181 19.40 3.43 12.73
CA GLU A 181 19.50 2.32 13.68
C GLU A 181 20.85 1.58 13.57
N GLU A 182 21.49 1.38 14.72
CA GLU A 182 22.71 0.57 14.85
C GLU A 182 22.35 -0.92 14.84
N PHE A 183 22.39 -1.54 13.67
CA PHE A 183 22.14 -2.98 13.52
C PHE A 183 23.41 -3.72 13.10
N SER A 184 23.66 -4.92 13.63
CA SER A 184 24.79 -5.76 13.20
C SER A 184 24.29 -6.90 12.32
N PHE A 185 24.77 -6.97 11.08
CA PHE A 185 24.41 -8.05 10.16
C PHE A 185 25.43 -9.18 10.23
N SER A 186 24.97 -10.43 10.21
CA SER A 186 25.83 -11.56 9.88
C SER A 186 25.91 -11.69 8.36
N LYS A 187 27.04 -12.19 7.84
CA LYS A 187 27.23 -12.36 6.38
C LYS A 187 26.15 -13.27 5.74
N ALA A 188 25.71 -14.30 6.47
CA ALA A 188 24.64 -15.21 6.04
C ALA A 188 23.23 -14.64 6.25
N GLY A 189 23.05 -13.80 7.27
CA GLY A 189 21.76 -13.20 7.62
C GLY A 189 21.44 -11.89 6.90
N LEU A 190 22.34 -11.37 6.05
CA LEU A 190 22.13 -10.13 5.30
C LEU A 190 21.06 -10.33 4.21
N PRO A 191 19.88 -9.67 4.33
CA PRO A 191 18.81 -9.78 3.34
C PRO A 191 19.22 -9.23 1.97
N SER A 192 18.75 -9.86 0.89
CA SER A 192 19.08 -9.46 -0.48
C SER A 192 18.51 -8.09 -0.86
N ASP A 193 17.36 -7.72 -0.30
CA ASP A 193 16.73 -6.41 -0.46
C ASP A 193 17.64 -5.27 0.01
N VAL A 194 18.21 -5.41 1.21
CA VAL A 194 19.11 -4.42 1.82
C VAL A 194 20.49 -4.41 1.14
N ARG A 195 20.97 -5.57 0.69
CA ARG A 195 22.30 -5.71 0.06
C ARG A 195 22.52 -4.77 -1.12
N ARG A 196 21.47 -4.44 -1.87
CA ARG A 196 21.53 -3.54 -3.04
C ARG A 196 21.86 -2.08 -2.66
N TYR A 197 21.49 -1.67 -1.45
CA TYR A 197 21.72 -0.32 -0.94
C TYR A 197 22.93 -0.23 -0.01
N MET A 198 23.49 -1.37 0.39
CA MET A 198 24.59 -1.46 1.33
C MET A 198 25.95 -1.39 0.63
N ARG A 199 26.72 -0.34 0.94
CA ARG A 199 28.15 -0.27 0.63
C ARG A 199 28.94 -0.70 1.85
N ILE A 200 29.81 -1.70 1.68
CA ILE A 200 30.65 -2.25 2.76
C ILE A 200 32.05 -1.66 2.61
N SER A 201 32.53 -1.03 3.68
CA SER A 201 33.91 -0.62 3.86
C SER A 201 34.63 -1.65 4.73
N GLN A 202 35.78 -2.15 4.29
CA GLN A 202 36.60 -3.07 5.08
C GLN A 202 37.84 -2.36 5.58
N GLU A 203 38.00 -2.29 6.90
CA GLU A 203 39.16 -1.71 7.56
C GLU A 203 39.80 -2.77 8.47
N GLY A 204 40.85 -3.42 7.94
CA GLY A 204 41.50 -4.56 8.59
C GLY A 204 40.55 -5.75 8.77
N ARG A 205 40.28 -6.14 10.03
CA ARG A 205 39.35 -7.24 10.37
C ARG A 205 37.92 -6.78 10.61
N ARG A 206 37.64 -5.48 10.62
CA ARG A 206 36.29 -4.94 10.87
C ARG A 206 35.61 -4.63 9.54
N MET A 207 34.45 -5.24 9.33
CA MET A 207 33.57 -4.90 8.19
C MET A 207 32.53 -3.90 8.68
N THR A 208 32.54 -2.69 8.12
CA THR A 208 31.54 -1.67 8.43
C THR A 208 30.70 -1.37 7.21
N TYR A 209 29.39 -1.20 7.39
CA TYR A 209 28.53 -0.70 6.31
C TYR A 209 28.34 0.81 6.43
N LEU A 210 28.37 1.51 5.30
CA LEU A 210 28.10 2.93 5.22
C LEU A 210 26.59 3.20 5.43
N PRO A 211 26.20 4.42 5.86
CA PRO A 211 24.80 4.76 6.11
C PRO A 211 23.92 4.46 4.89
N LEU A 212 22.80 3.77 5.09
CA LEU A 212 21.89 3.45 4.00
C LEU A 212 20.99 4.66 3.74
N LEU A 213 21.28 5.37 2.64
CA LEU A 213 20.56 6.56 2.21
C LEU A 213 19.50 6.19 1.16
N LEU A 214 18.28 6.68 1.35
CA LEU A 214 17.19 6.54 0.40
C LEU A 214 16.41 7.86 0.32
N VAL A 215 16.21 8.36 -0.91
CA VAL A 215 15.26 9.45 -1.14
C VAL A 215 13.88 8.85 -1.39
N ASN A 216 12.92 9.22 -0.55
CA ASN A 216 11.58 8.69 -0.60
C ASN A 216 10.75 9.43 -1.67
N GLU A 217 10.76 8.91 -2.90
CA GLU A 217 9.92 9.45 -3.98
C GLU A 217 8.43 9.18 -3.77
N LEU A 218 8.06 8.29 -2.83
CA LEU A 218 6.68 7.85 -2.62
C LEU A 218 5.85 8.88 -1.85
N THR A 219 6.47 9.85 -1.18
CA THR A 219 5.75 10.94 -0.52
C THR A 219 5.26 11.99 -1.51
N CYS A 220 5.85 12.06 -2.71
CA CYS A 220 5.46 13.04 -3.72
C CYS A 220 4.23 12.54 -4.50
N ARG A 221 3.18 13.36 -4.53
CA ARG A 221 1.96 13.12 -5.29
C ARG A 221 1.87 14.06 -6.48
N VAL A 222 1.13 13.66 -7.50
CA VAL A 222 0.81 14.43 -8.71
C VAL A 222 0.17 15.77 -8.35
N LYS A 223 -0.68 15.81 -7.31
CA LYS A 223 -1.32 17.04 -6.83
C LYS A 223 -0.35 18.05 -6.20
N ASP A 224 0.79 17.58 -5.71
CA ASP A 224 1.81 18.41 -5.06
C ASP A 224 2.82 18.97 -6.08
N LEU A 225 2.69 18.60 -7.37
CA LEU A 225 3.56 19.05 -8.44
C LEU A 225 3.22 20.46 -8.91
N MET A 226 4.24 21.26 -9.19
CA MET A 226 4.08 22.61 -9.71
C MET A 226 4.43 22.65 -11.21
N ILE A 227 3.65 23.35 -12.01
CA ILE A 227 3.97 23.51 -13.45
C ILE A 227 5.20 24.40 -13.58
N ASN A 228 6.21 23.92 -14.31
CA ASN A 228 7.38 24.73 -14.63
C ASN A 228 7.00 25.80 -15.66
N SER A 229 7.00 27.07 -15.26
CA SER A 229 6.82 28.18 -16.20
C SER A 229 8.17 28.57 -16.76
N SER A 230 8.28 28.84 -18.07
CA SER A 230 9.54 29.26 -18.69
C SER A 230 10.13 30.55 -18.11
N SER A 231 9.39 31.30 -17.29
CA SER A 231 9.80 32.54 -16.63
C SER A 231 10.30 32.36 -15.19
N SER A 232 10.14 31.19 -14.56
CA SER A 232 10.58 30.98 -13.18
C SER A 232 12.07 30.63 -13.11
N VAL A 233 12.91 31.58 -12.71
CA VAL A 233 14.36 31.37 -12.52
C VAL A 233 14.68 30.60 -11.24
N GLN A 234 13.86 30.78 -10.18
CA GLN A 234 14.03 30.10 -8.89
C GLN A 234 12.74 29.40 -8.48
N LEU A 235 12.85 28.16 -8.00
CA LEU A 235 11.74 27.38 -7.48
C LEU A 235 11.99 26.93 -6.04
N PRO A 236 10.94 26.89 -5.18
CA PRO A 236 11.07 26.43 -3.81
C PRO A 236 11.24 24.91 -3.74
N LEU A 237 12.22 24.46 -2.96
CA LEU A 237 12.48 23.07 -2.62
C LEU A 237 12.46 22.91 -1.10
N THR A 238 11.51 22.15 -0.59
CA THR A 238 11.41 21.74 0.80
C THR A 238 12.12 20.40 0.97
N VAL A 239 13.26 20.42 1.66
CA VAL A 239 14.03 19.23 2.00
C VAL A 239 13.64 18.77 3.40
N SER A 240 13.04 17.60 3.51
CA SER A 240 12.73 16.93 4.78
C SER A 240 13.70 15.78 5.01
N TYR A 241 14.11 15.60 6.26
CA TYR A 241 14.99 14.52 6.67
C TYR A 241 14.43 13.76 7.88
N GLU A 242 14.48 12.43 7.80
CA GLU A 242 14.18 11.55 8.93
C GLU A 242 15.14 10.35 9.03
N GLY A 243 15.52 10.03 10.27
CA GLY A 243 16.23 8.80 10.61
C GLY A 243 15.25 7.65 10.84
N ILE A 244 15.46 6.50 10.20
CA ILE A 244 14.53 5.36 10.24
C ILE A 244 15.16 4.06 10.73
N SER A 245 14.31 3.16 11.24
CA SER A 245 14.67 1.81 11.66
C SER A 245 14.89 0.88 10.47
N LEU A 246 15.58 -0.25 10.67
CA LEU A 246 15.79 -1.28 9.65
C LEU A 246 14.46 -1.83 9.11
N ARG A 247 13.48 -2.05 10.00
CA ARG A 247 12.15 -2.57 9.60
C ARG A 247 11.45 -1.61 8.67
N THR A 248 11.44 -0.33 9.04
CA THR A 248 10.85 0.74 8.23
C THR A 248 11.60 0.91 6.91
N PHE A 249 12.93 0.85 6.91
CA PHE A 249 13.76 0.93 5.71
C PHE A 249 13.45 -0.20 4.73
N ARG A 250 13.37 -1.44 5.21
CA ARG A 250 13.00 -2.59 4.38
C ARG A 250 11.58 -2.46 3.83
N PHE A 251 10.64 -1.98 4.64
CA PHE A 251 9.27 -1.70 4.19
C PHE A 251 9.26 -0.69 3.04
N TRP A 252 9.99 0.41 3.15
CA TRP A 252 10.10 1.41 2.09
C TRP A 252 10.68 0.86 0.78
N ILE A 253 11.73 0.03 0.85
CA ILE A 253 12.29 -0.65 -0.34
C ILE A 253 11.23 -1.50 -1.04
N HIS A 254 10.52 -2.34 -0.30
CA HIS A 254 9.49 -3.19 -0.89
C HIS A 254 8.30 -2.40 -1.42
N LEU A 255 7.92 -1.31 -0.75
CA LEU A 255 6.85 -0.44 -1.23
C LEU A 255 7.24 0.21 -2.56
N HIS A 256 8.50 0.61 -2.71
CA HIS A 256 9.03 1.14 -3.97
C HIS A 256 8.97 0.09 -5.09
N ASP A 257 9.40 -1.15 -4.82
CA ASP A 257 9.32 -2.26 -5.78
C ASP A 257 7.86 -2.56 -6.20
N ILE A 258 6.91 -2.47 -5.26
CA ILE A 258 5.46 -2.64 -5.55
C ILE A 258 4.96 -1.52 -6.45
N VAL A 259 5.24 -0.25 -6.12
CA VAL A 259 4.80 0.90 -6.92
C VAL A 259 5.40 0.87 -8.31
N TYR A 260 6.68 0.48 -8.43
CA TYR A 260 7.32 0.26 -9.73
C TYR A 260 6.61 -0.84 -10.53
N SER A 261 6.27 -1.97 -9.89
CA SER A 261 5.52 -3.05 -10.53
C SER A 261 4.13 -2.58 -10.99
N LEU A 262 3.41 -1.80 -10.18
CA LEU A 262 2.10 -1.25 -10.55
C LEU A 262 2.19 -0.36 -11.79
N ARG A 263 3.23 0.47 -11.90
CA ARG A 263 3.50 1.26 -13.12
C ARG A 263 3.71 0.36 -14.33
N GLN A 264 4.47 -0.72 -14.19
CA GLN A 264 4.69 -1.69 -15.28
C GLN A 264 3.40 -2.41 -15.70
N PHE A 265 2.47 -2.65 -14.77
CA PHE A 265 1.14 -3.19 -15.07
C PHE A 265 0.20 -2.18 -15.74
N GLY A 266 0.64 -0.93 -15.98
CA GLY A 266 -0.13 0.09 -16.70
C GLY A 266 -1.10 0.88 -15.83
N PHE A 267 -0.88 0.93 -14.52
CA PHE A 267 -1.67 1.77 -13.62
C PHE A 267 -1.35 3.25 -13.88
N THR A 268 -2.38 4.10 -13.85
CA THR A 268 -2.22 5.56 -13.96
C THR A 268 -1.59 6.13 -12.69
N GLU A 269 -0.79 7.20 -12.82
CA GLU A 269 -0.16 7.86 -11.66
C GLU A 269 -1.19 8.37 -10.63
N GLU A 270 -2.39 8.76 -11.08
CA GLU A 270 -3.50 9.15 -10.20
C GLU A 270 -3.93 8.00 -9.28
N ASN A 271 -4.17 6.81 -9.84
CA ASN A 271 -4.56 5.62 -9.06
C ASN A 271 -3.44 5.16 -8.13
N ILE A 272 -2.19 5.28 -8.59
CA ILE A 272 -1.01 4.94 -7.78
C ILE A 272 -0.89 5.89 -6.59
N ASP A 273 -1.17 7.17 -6.76
CA ASP A 273 -1.12 8.15 -5.67
C ASP A 273 -2.19 7.93 -4.62
N GLU A 274 -3.38 7.50 -5.01
CA GLU A 274 -4.41 7.07 -4.07
C GLU A 274 -3.94 5.86 -3.25
N ILE A 275 -3.33 4.87 -3.93
CA ILE A 275 -2.75 3.70 -3.24
C ILE A 275 -1.64 4.13 -2.28
N LYS A 276 -0.72 5.01 -2.70
CA LYS A 276 0.33 5.57 -1.82
C LYS A 276 -0.28 6.28 -0.62
N GLU A 277 -1.32 7.08 -0.81
CA GLU A 277 -2.01 7.79 0.27
C GLU A 277 -2.60 6.82 1.29
N THR A 278 -3.25 5.75 0.83
CA THR A 278 -3.79 4.73 1.74
C THR A 278 -2.69 4.00 2.52
N LEU A 279 -1.56 3.69 1.88
CA LEU A 279 -0.45 2.93 2.48
C LEU A 279 0.40 3.77 3.45
N ILE A 280 0.60 5.06 3.16
CA ILE A 280 1.42 5.97 3.98
C ILE A 280 0.57 6.62 5.09
N GLY A 281 -0.67 6.99 4.78
CA GLY A 281 -1.53 7.75 5.70
C GLY A 281 -2.30 6.90 6.71
N SER A 282 -2.46 5.59 6.47
CA SER A 282 -3.24 4.71 7.36
C SER A 282 -2.34 3.95 8.31
N ASN A 283 -2.88 3.58 9.48
CA ASN A 283 -2.24 2.57 10.31
C ASN A 283 -2.17 1.25 9.52
N LEU A 284 -0.96 0.77 9.24
CA LEU A 284 -0.72 -0.45 8.45
C LEU A 284 -1.53 -1.64 8.97
N TYR A 285 -1.77 -1.70 10.28
CA TYR A 285 -2.59 -2.75 10.89
C TYR A 285 -4.06 -2.68 10.46
N LEU A 286 -4.62 -1.47 10.37
CA LEU A 286 -6.00 -1.26 9.91
C LEU A 286 -6.15 -1.60 8.43
N LEU A 287 -5.17 -1.22 7.60
CA LEU A 287 -5.19 -1.51 6.17
C LEU A 287 -5.07 -3.02 5.90
N VAL A 288 -4.21 -3.71 6.63
CA VAL A 288 -4.12 -5.18 6.54
C VAL A 288 -5.43 -5.81 7.00
N LEU A 289 -6.04 -5.31 8.09
CA LEU A 289 -7.32 -5.81 8.58
C LEU A 289 -8.45 -5.61 7.55
N THR A 290 -8.56 -4.44 6.91
CA THR A 290 -9.59 -4.17 5.90
C THR A 290 -9.42 -5.08 4.67
N LEU A 291 -8.19 -5.25 4.17
CA LEU A 291 -7.92 -6.17 3.07
C LEU A 291 -8.27 -7.62 3.42
N ILE A 292 -7.98 -8.05 4.65
CA ILE A 292 -8.38 -9.36 5.15
C ILE A 292 -9.92 -9.46 5.17
N CYS A 293 -10.62 -8.47 5.70
CA CYS A 293 -12.09 -8.48 5.75
C CYS A 293 -12.73 -8.55 4.35
N GLU A 294 -12.26 -7.75 3.39
CA GLU A 294 -12.74 -7.76 2.00
C GLU A 294 -12.56 -9.13 1.34
N PHE A 295 -11.39 -9.73 1.55
CA PHE A 295 -11.07 -11.06 1.05
C PHE A 295 -12.00 -12.14 1.62
N LEU A 296 -12.39 -12.00 2.89
CA LEU A 296 -13.29 -12.93 3.55
C LEU A 296 -14.74 -12.79 3.10
N ALA A 297 -15.18 -11.56 2.86
CA ALA A 297 -16.47 -11.30 2.24
C ALA A 297 -16.52 -11.95 0.85
N LEU A 298 -15.47 -11.77 0.03
CA LEU A 298 -15.39 -12.39 -1.30
C LEU A 298 -15.40 -13.93 -1.23
N LYS A 299 -14.66 -14.52 -0.28
CA LYS A 299 -14.68 -15.97 -0.03
C LYS A 299 -16.09 -16.46 0.31
N ASN A 300 -16.80 -15.72 1.15
CA ASN A 300 -18.16 -16.06 1.54
C ASN A 300 -19.08 -16.11 0.33
N ASP A 301 -19.04 -15.08 -0.52
CA ASP A 301 -19.90 -14.99 -1.70
C ASP A 301 -19.61 -16.13 -2.68
N VAL A 302 -18.35 -16.36 -3.02
CA VAL A 302 -17.94 -17.43 -3.95
C VAL A 302 -18.39 -18.82 -3.45
N CYS A 303 -18.13 -19.12 -2.18
CA CYS A 303 -18.42 -20.45 -1.65
C CYS A 303 -19.90 -20.65 -1.29
N SER A 304 -20.67 -19.59 -1.06
CA SER A 304 -22.13 -19.63 -0.96
C SER A 304 -22.76 -20.04 -2.29
N TRP A 305 -22.31 -19.44 -3.40
CA TRP A 305 -22.78 -19.83 -4.74
C TRP A 305 -22.32 -21.23 -5.14
N ALA A 306 -21.09 -21.62 -4.79
CA ALA A 306 -20.55 -22.94 -5.12
C ALA A 306 -21.28 -24.12 -4.43
N LYS A 307 -21.88 -23.91 -3.25
CA LYS A 307 -22.59 -24.97 -2.50
C LYS A 307 -24.02 -25.21 -2.99
N LYS A 308 -24.63 -24.26 -3.70
CA LYS A 308 -26.02 -24.37 -4.17
C LYS A 308 -26.10 -25.27 -5.40
N LYS A 309 -26.55 -26.52 -5.22
CA LYS A 309 -26.79 -27.49 -6.32
C LYS A 309 -28.12 -27.27 -7.05
N SER A 310 -29.02 -26.51 -6.45
CA SER A 310 -30.37 -26.24 -6.94
C SER A 310 -30.75 -24.82 -6.56
N MET A 311 -31.36 -24.07 -7.49
CA MET A 311 -31.91 -22.73 -7.21
C MET A 311 -33.28 -22.78 -6.51
N VAL A 312 -33.72 -23.95 -6.04
CA VAL A 312 -34.97 -24.10 -5.28
C VAL A 312 -34.86 -23.30 -3.98
N GLY A 313 -35.77 -22.34 -3.80
CA GLY A 313 -35.77 -21.40 -2.67
C GLY A 313 -35.30 -19.97 -3.01
N MET A 314 -34.83 -19.72 -4.25
CA MET A 314 -34.48 -18.36 -4.70
C MET A 314 -35.20 -18.00 -6.00
N SER A 315 -35.84 -16.84 -6.03
CA SER A 315 -36.46 -16.32 -7.25
C SER A 315 -35.39 -15.92 -8.26
N ARG A 316 -35.40 -16.53 -9.45
CA ARG A 316 -34.50 -16.15 -10.57
C ARG A 316 -34.62 -14.66 -10.92
N LYS A 317 -35.82 -14.09 -10.77
CA LYS A 317 -36.06 -12.65 -10.97
C LYS A 317 -35.33 -11.81 -9.92
N SER A 318 -35.36 -12.22 -8.65
CA SER A 318 -34.65 -11.51 -7.57
C SER A 318 -33.12 -11.57 -7.74
N VAL A 319 -32.59 -12.72 -8.16
CA VAL A 319 -31.14 -12.86 -8.43
C VAL A 319 -30.70 -11.98 -9.60
N LEU A 320 -31.51 -11.91 -10.66
CA LEU A 320 -31.25 -11.04 -11.80
C LEU A 320 -31.20 -9.56 -11.39
N TRP A 321 -32.20 -9.10 -10.64
CA TRP A 321 -32.26 -7.72 -10.16
C TRP A 321 -31.09 -7.37 -9.25
N ARG A 322 -30.67 -8.29 -8.38
CA ARG A 322 -29.50 -8.11 -7.52
C ARG A 322 -28.20 -8.02 -8.33
N CYS A 323 -28.00 -8.93 -9.28
CA CYS A 323 -26.83 -8.90 -10.18
C CYS A 323 -26.79 -7.62 -11.02
N LEU A 324 -27.95 -7.17 -11.52
CA LEU A 324 -28.05 -5.91 -12.26
C LEU A 324 -27.72 -4.72 -11.36
N GLY A 325 -28.21 -4.71 -10.12
CA GLY A 325 -27.86 -3.69 -9.13
C GLY A 325 -26.36 -3.62 -8.85
N THR A 326 -25.72 -4.75 -8.56
CA THR A 326 -24.26 -4.83 -8.34
C THR A 326 -23.47 -4.41 -9.60
N LEU A 327 -23.93 -4.80 -10.79
CA LEU A 327 -23.30 -4.40 -12.05
C LEU A 327 -23.43 -2.90 -12.30
N LEU A 328 -24.58 -2.30 -12.01
CA LEU A 328 -24.80 -0.85 -12.12
C LEU A 328 -23.93 -0.07 -11.12
N ILE A 329 -23.83 -0.56 -9.88
CA ILE A 329 -22.93 0.01 -8.87
C ILE A 329 -21.49 -0.08 -9.36
N PHE A 330 -21.05 -1.23 -9.86
CA PHE A 330 -19.71 -1.41 -10.43
C PHE A 330 -19.46 -0.47 -11.62
N LEU A 331 -20.38 -0.37 -12.58
CA LEU A 331 -20.28 0.52 -13.74
C LEU A 331 -20.20 1.99 -13.32
N HIS A 332 -20.97 2.39 -12.30
CA HIS A 332 -20.92 3.74 -11.76
C HIS A 332 -19.58 4.02 -11.07
N LEU A 333 -19.11 3.09 -10.25
CA LEU A 333 -17.81 3.18 -9.57
C LEU A 333 -16.64 3.16 -10.55
N LEU A 334 -16.76 2.47 -11.69
CA LEU A 334 -15.75 2.40 -12.73
C LEU A 334 -15.44 3.77 -13.35
N GLU A 335 -16.39 4.71 -13.32
CA GLU A 335 -16.19 6.08 -13.84
C GLU A 335 -15.58 7.04 -12.81
N GLU A 336 -15.82 6.82 -11.51
CA GLU A 336 -15.59 7.83 -10.47
C GLU A 336 -14.62 7.42 -9.35
N THR A 337 -14.25 6.14 -9.21
CA THR A 337 -13.59 5.65 -7.99
C THR A 337 -12.22 5.00 -8.18
N SER A 338 -11.49 4.98 -7.07
CA SER A 338 -10.16 4.40 -6.95
C SER A 338 -10.14 2.92 -7.27
N LEU A 339 -9.08 2.45 -7.93
CA LEU A 339 -8.96 1.03 -8.29
C LEU A 339 -8.99 0.11 -7.06
N LEU A 340 -8.52 0.61 -5.92
CA LEU A 340 -8.51 -0.13 -4.66
C LEU A 340 -9.92 -0.55 -4.22
N VAL A 341 -10.91 0.31 -4.44
CA VAL A 341 -12.33 0.01 -4.15
C VAL A 341 -12.99 -0.70 -5.34
N LEU A 342 -12.58 -0.39 -6.57
CA LEU A 342 -13.13 -1.00 -7.77
C LEU A 342 -12.81 -2.50 -7.88
N LEU A 343 -11.61 -2.92 -7.46
CA LEU A 343 -11.16 -4.32 -7.56
C LEU A 343 -12.06 -5.30 -6.76
N PRO A 344 -12.31 -5.12 -5.44
CA PRO A 344 -13.17 -6.01 -4.69
C PRO A 344 -14.63 -5.97 -5.18
N VAL A 345 -15.16 -4.81 -5.54
CA VAL A 345 -16.54 -4.68 -6.08
C VAL A 345 -16.66 -5.36 -7.45
N GLY A 346 -15.65 -5.20 -8.32
CA GLY A 346 -15.60 -5.83 -9.63
C GLY A 346 -15.51 -7.35 -9.55
N LEU A 347 -14.67 -7.88 -8.65
CA LEU A 347 -14.61 -9.32 -8.39
C LEU A 347 -15.95 -9.87 -7.87
N GLY A 348 -16.62 -9.14 -6.97
CA GLY A 348 -17.98 -9.47 -6.51
C GLY A 348 -18.99 -9.51 -7.66
N ALA A 349 -19.02 -8.47 -8.50
CA ALA A 349 -19.88 -8.41 -9.68
C ALA A 349 -19.62 -9.57 -10.66
N CYS A 350 -18.35 -9.89 -10.94
CA CYS A 350 -17.99 -11.04 -11.78
C CYS A 350 -18.51 -12.36 -11.21
N VAL A 351 -18.40 -12.57 -9.89
CA VAL A 351 -18.91 -13.77 -9.22
C VAL A 351 -20.43 -13.88 -9.37
N GLU A 352 -21.17 -12.78 -9.23
CA GLU A 352 -22.63 -12.79 -9.39
C GLU A 352 -23.08 -13.08 -10.83
N VAL A 353 -22.39 -12.50 -11.82
CA VAL A 353 -22.66 -12.75 -13.25
C VAL A 353 -22.35 -14.22 -13.61
N LEU A 354 -21.22 -14.75 -13.14
CA LEU A 354 -20.86 -16.16 -13.31
C LEU A 354 -21.87 -17.09 -12.62
N ALA A 355 -22.47 -16.67 -11.51
CA ALA A 355 -23.49 -17.44 -10.80
C ALA A 355 -24.80 -17.50 -11.59
N MET A 356 -25.19 -16.43 -12.26
CA MET A 356 -26.38 -16.37 -13.10
C MET A 356 -26.28 -17.24 -14.36
N THR A 357 -25.10 -17.33 -14.97
CA THR A 357 -24.85 -18.12 -16.18
C THR A 357 -24.76 -19.64 -15.92
N GLY A 358 -24.95 -20.09 -14.68
CA GLY A 358 -24.97 -21.52 -14.31
C GLY A 358 -23.65 -22.25 -14.54
N SER A 359 -22.58 -21.53 -14.90
CA SER A 359 -21.30 -22.09 -15.34
C SER A 359 -20.30 -22.30 -14.19
N PHE A 360 -20.75 -22.20 -12.94
CA PHE A 360 -19.95 -22.53 -11.75
C PHE A 360 -19.72 -24.05 -11.65
N LYS A 361 -18.80 -24.57 -12.46
CA LYS A 361 -18.16 -25.84 -12.13
C LYS A 361 -17.34 -25.60 -10.85
N LEU A 362 -17.65 -26.40 -9.83
CA LEU A 362 -17.10 -26.55 -8.46
C LEU A 362 -15.56 -26.39 -8.24
N LYS A 363 -14.78 -26.05 -9.26
CA LYS A 363 -13.32 -26.01 -9.23
C LYS A 363 -12.75 -24.73 -8.62
N ILE A 364 -13.42 -23.58 -8.71
CA ILE A 364 -12.84 -22.28 -8.28
C ILE A 364 -12.81 -22.14 -6.74
N CYS A 365 -13.87 -22.50 -6.00
CA CYS A 365 -13.87 -22.42 -4.51
C CYS A 365 -12.81 -23.36 -3.88
N PHE A 366 -12.43 -24.47 -4.53
CA PHE A 366 -11.37 -25.38 -4.06
C PHE A 366 -9.95 -25.00 -4.48
N VAL A 367 -9.78 -24.40 -5.67
CA VAL A 367 -8.46 -24.00 -6.20
C VAL A 367 -7.98 -22.68 -5.59
N LEU A 368 -8.91 -21.77 -5.26
CA LEU A 368 -8.57 -20.47 -4.68
C LEU A 368 -8.41 -20.53 -3.15
N PHE A 369 -9.06 -21.48 -2.45
CA PHE A 369 -9.16 -21.46 -0.97
C PHE A 369 -9.26 -22.83 -0.29
N PRO A 370 -8.27 -23.25 0.52
CA PRO A 370 -8.40 -24.44 1.36
C PRO A 370 -9.08 -24.14 2.69
N LEU A 371 -9.92 -25.09 3.13
CA LEU A 371 -10.73 -25.08 4.36
C LEU A 371 -9.96 -24.72 5.65
N GLN A 372 -8.64 -24.87 5.68
CA GLN A 372 -7.81 -24.66 6.86
C GLN A 372 -7.54 -23.18 7.18
N ALA A 373 -7.55 -22.29 6.17
CA ALA A 373 -7.43 -20.84 6.41
C ALA A 373 -8.62 -20.29 7.22
N SER A 374 -9.80 -20.92 7.10
CA SER A 374 -10.97 -20.62 7.93
C SER A 374 -10.73 -20.88 9.43
N ARG A 375 -10.01 -21.96 9.77
CA ARG A 375 -9.76 -22.33 11.17
C ARG A 375 -8.77 -21.42 11.88
N TYR A 376 -7.75 -20.93 11.18
CA TYR A 376 -6.79 -19.99 11.78
C TYR A 376 -7.38 -18.59 11.96
N LEU A 377 -8.22 -18.19 11.00
CA LEU A 377 -8.94 -16.94 11.07
C LEU A 377 -10.02 -16.94 12.17
N SER A 378 -10.65 -18.08 12.45
CA SER A 378 -11.60 -18.15 13.55
C SER A 378 -10.93 -17.85 14.89
N TYR A 379 -9.67 -18.26 15.10
CA TYR A 379 -8.90 -17.88 16.30
C TYR A 379 -8.62 -16.38 16.42
N LEU A 380 -8.66 -15.61 15.32
CA LEU A 380 -8.55 -14.16 15.31
C LEU A 380 -9.92 -13.48 15.54
N VAL A 381 -10.97 -14.02 14.93
CA VAL A 381 -12.33 -13.46 14.96
C VAL A 381 -13.00 -13.70 16.32
N TYR A 382 -12.82 -14.88 16.94
CA TYR A 382 -13.41 -15.21 18.25
C TYR A 382 -13.08 -14.21 19.38
N PRO A 383 -11.80 -13.84 19.62
CA PRO A 383 -11.49 -12.85 20.65
C PRO A 383 -12.04 -11.45 20.33
N LEU A 384 -12.14 -11.07 19.04
CA LEU A 384 -12.80 -9.83 18.60
C LEU A 384 -14.31 -9.84 18.87
N CYS A 385 -14.99 -10.99 18.65
CA CYS A 385 -16.40 -11.16 19.01
C CYS A 385 -16.61 -11.05 20.51
N ILE A 386 -15.74 -11.68 21.29
CA ILE A 386 -15.80 -11.67 22.76
C ILE A 386 -15.55 -10.25 23.28
N SER A 387 -14.53 -9.54 22.76
CA SER A 387 -14.27 -8.16 23.15
C SER A 387 -15.42 -7.23 22.76
N GLY A 388 -16.02 -7.42 21.57
CA GLY A 388 -17.19 -6.67 21.14
C GLY A 388 -18.40 -6.90 22.07
N ALA A 389 -18.69 -8.17 22.38
CA ALA A 389 -19.77 -8.54 23.31
C ALA A 389 -19.59 -7.91 24.70
N VAL A 390 -18.36 -7.92 25.23
CA VAL A 390 -18.05 -7.26 26.51
C VAL A 390 -18.23 -5.75 26.43
N PHE A 391 -17.79 -5.12 25.35
CA PHE A 391 -17.91 -3.67 25.14
C PHE A 391 -19.37 -3.21 24.99
N SER A 392 -20.23 -3.97 24.31
CA SER A 392 -21.68 -3.70 24.29
C SER A 392 -22.31 -3.84 25.65
N LEU A 393 -21.90 -4.86 26.42
CA LEU A 393 -22.44 -5.09 27.75
C LEU A 393 -22.11 -3.91 28.67
N GLU A 394 -20.89 -3.38 28.57
CA GLU A 394 -20.43 -2.22 29.32
C GLU A 394 -21.16 -0.94 28.90
N ILE A 395 -21.38 -0.71 27.60
CA ILE A 395 -22.18 0.41 27.07
C ILE A 395 -23.65 0.29 27.50
N HIS A 396 -24.23 -0.91 27.44
CA HIS A 396 -25.62 -1.15 27.83
C HIS A 396 -25.81 -0.99 29.34
N LEU A 397 -24.83 -1.40 30.15
CA LEU A 397 -24.82 -1.19 31.59
C LEU A 397 -24.70 0.30 31.93
N SER A 398 -23.79 1.02 31.25
CA SER A 398 -23.65 2.47 31.37
C SER A 398 -24.91 3.23 30.95
N ALA A 399 -25.58 2.81 29.88
CA ALA A 399 -26.83 3.41 29.39
C ALA A 399 -28.01 3.16 30.34
N TRP A 400 -28.08 1.96 30.94
CA TRP A 400 -29.08 1.60 31.95
C TRP A 400 -28.92 2.43 33.23
N ILE A 401 -27.68 2.72 33.64
CA ILE A 401 -27.38 3.54 34.83
C ILE A 401 -27.69 5.03 34.61
N HIS A 402 -27.50 5.58 33.40
CA HIS A 402 -27.62 7.04 33.14
C HIS A 402 -28.88 7.49 32.38
N LYS A 403 -29.80 6.59 32.03
CA LYS A 403 -31.12 6.90 31.44
C LYS A 403 -31.09 7.95 30.30
N HIS A 404 -30.06 7.92 29.46
CA HIS A 404 -29.85 8.87 28.35
C HIS A 404 -30.35 8.29 27.01
N GLU A 405 -31.36 8.93 26.41
CA GLU A 405 -32.00 8.57 25.13
C GLU A 405 -30.99 8.40 23.96
N ALA A 406 -29.95 9.24 23.92
CA ALA A 406 -28.92 9.22 22.86
C ALA A 406 -27.99 7.99 22.90
N SER A 407 -27.93 7.27 24.03
CA SER A 407 -27.11 6.06 24.16
C SER A 407 -27.78 4.85 23.52
N TYR A 408 -29.12 4.81 23.50
CA TYR A 408 -29.90 3.67 23.00
C TYR A 408 -29.66 3.40 21.50
N GLN A 409 -29.52 4.46 20.69
CA GLN A 409 -29.29 4.33 19.24
C GLN A 409 -27.87 3.84 18.90
N LYS A 410 -26.86 4.21 19.70
CA LYS A 410 -25.51 3.63 19.62
C LYS A 410 -25.49 2.17 20.08
N THR A 411 -26.25 1.85 21.12
CA THR A 411 -26.35 0.48 21.67
C THR A 411 -27.01 -0.47 20.67
N CYS A 412 -28.00 0.00 19.90
CA CYS A 412 -28.64 -0.79 18.85
C CYS A 412 -27.66 -1.16 17.72
N GLY A 413 -26.86 -0.21 17.23
CA GLY A 413 -25.85 -0.49 16.19
C GLY A 413 -24.73 -1.42 16.66
N VAL A 414 -24.27 -1.28 17.91
CA VAL A 414 -23.23 -2.19 18.47
C VAL A 414 -23.80 -3.60 18.70
N ASN A 415 -25.06 -3.73 19.12
CA ASN A 415 -25.72 -5.02 19.26
C ASN A 415 -25.92 -5.74 17.91
N THR A 416 -26.23 -5.01 16.82
CA THR A 416 -26.29 -5.57 15.46
C THR A 416 -24.92 -6.09 15.04
N LEU A 417 -23.87 -5.28 15.23
CA LEU A 417 -22.49 -5.61 14.91
C LEU A 417 -21.96 -6.84 15.67
N ILE A 418 -22.37 -7.03 16.92
CA ILE A 418 -22.02 -8.19 17.73
C ILE A 418 -22.82 -9.42 17.35
N SER A 419 -24.11 -9.25 17.03
CA SER A 419 -24.92 -10.35 16.51
C SER A 419 -24.34 -10.88 15.21
N ASP A 420 -23.83 -9.98 14.36
CA ASP A 420 -23.21 -10.32 13.09
C ASP A 420 -21.79 -10.87 13.27
N LEU A 421 -21.00 -10.39 14.23
CA LEU A 421 -19.71 -10.99 14.65
C LEU A 421 -19.90 -12.42 15.18
N CYS A 422 -20.89 -12.64 16.04
CA CYS A 422 -21.22 -13.96 16.59
C CYS A 422 -21.75 -14.92 15.51
N ALA A 423 -22.49 -14.41 14.52
CA ALA A 423 -22.87 -15.15 13.31
C ALA A 423 -21.64 -15.51 12.45
N CYS A 424 -20.68 -14.60 12.32
CA CYS A 424 -19.40 -14.81 11.64
C CYS A 424 -18.56 -15.90 12.32
N ALA A 425 -18.51 -15.87 13.66
CA ALA A 425 -17.80 -16.83 14.52
C ALA A 425 -18.41 -18.24 14.50
N SER A 426 -19.75 -18.36 14.48
CA SER A 426 -20.45 -19.64 14.41
C SER A 426 -20.31 -20.34 13.06
N PHE A 427 -20.01 -19.61 11.98
CA PHE A 427 -19.76 -20.17 10.64
C PHE A 427 -18.48 -21.02 10.53
N PHE A 428 -17.51 -20.81 11.43
CA PHE A 428 -16.28 -21.61 11.49
C PHE A 428 -16.43 -22.89 12.34
N SER A 429 -17.53 -23.00 13.09
CA SER A 429 -17.89 -24.20 13.84
C SER A 429 -18.88 -25.03 13.01
N SER A 430 -18.53 -26.28 12.73
CA SER A 430 -19.19 -27.13 11.73
C SER A 430 -20.61 -27.63 12.08
N SER A 431 -21.32 -27.01 13.01
CA SER A 431 -22.48 -27.62 13.67
C SER A 431 -23.79 -26.82 13.66
N VAL A 432 -23.87 -25.63 13.05
CA VAL A 432 -25.16 -24.92 12.92
C VAL A 432 -25.39 -24.43 11.49
N PRO A 433 -26.45 -24.90 10.80
CA PRO A 433 -26.86 -24.35 9.52
C PRO A 433 -27.79 -23.16 9.78
N PHE A 434 -27.28 -21.93 9.66
CA PHE A 434 -28.16 -20.77 9.53
C PHE A 434 -27.80 -19.90 8.33
N THR A 435 -28.86 -19.35 7.76
CA THR A 435 -28.96 -18.74 6.45
C THR A 435 -28.85 -17.23 6.55
N SER A 436 -27.82 -16.61 5.97
CA SER A 436 -27.98 -15.57 4.95
C SER A 436 -26.62 -14.96 4.60
N SER A 437 -26.35 -14.75 3.32
CA SER A 437 -25.22 -13.94 2.84
C SER A 437 -25.35 -12.46 3.22
N HIS A 438 -26.48 -12.06 3.79
CA HIS A 438 -26.82 -10.67 4.11
C HIS A 438 -26.11 -10.16 5.37
N GLN A 439 -25.96 -11.00 6.40
CA GLN A 439 -25.39 -10.61 7.70
C GLN A 439 -23.89 -10.33 7.67
N LEU A 440 -23.11 -11.06 6.86
CA LEU A 440 -21.67 -10.78 6.70
C LEU A 440 -21.42 -9.49 5.89
N SER A 441 -22.32 -9.16 4.95
CA SER A 441 -22.28 -7.89 4.22
C SER A 441 -22.64 -6.73 5.13
N CYS A 442 -23.69 -6.86 5.95
CA CYS A 442 -24.04 -5.89 6.98
C CYS A 442 -22.89 -5.68 7.97
N PHE A 443 -22.25 -6.74 8.46
CA PHE A 443 -21.08 -6.64 9.32
C PHE A 443 -19.92 -5.85 8.69
N ARG A 444 -19.60 -6.14 7.44
CA ARG A 444 -18.57 -5.41 6.68
C ARG A 444 -18.93 -3.92 6.61
N ASP A 445 -20.16 -3.62 6.24
CA ASP A 445 -20.61 -2.24 6.02
C ASP A 445 -20.68 -1.45 7.35
N GLU A 446 -21.07 -2.09 8.46
CA GLU A 446 -21.07 -1.47 9.79
C GLU A 446 -19.65 -1.32 10.38
N LEU A 447 -18.74 -2.27 10.16
CA LEU A 447 -17.33 -2.16 10.57
C LEU A 447 -16.61 -1.05 9.80
N LEU A 448 -16.84 -0.96 8.47
CA LEU A 448 -16.31 0.11 7.63
C LEU A 448 -16.87 1.48 8.05
N PHE A 449 -18.15 1.55 8.43
CA PHE A 449 -18.77 2.76 8.95
C PHE A 449 -18.16 3.20 10.29
N LEU A 450 -17.90 2.28 11.22
CA LEU A 450 -17.22 2.58 12.48
C LEU A 450 -15.77 3.01 12.29
N LEU A 451 -15.03 2.37 11.39
CA LEU A 451 -13.66 2.75 11.06
C LEU A 451 -13.60 4.12 10.38
N TYR A 452 -14.55 4.43 9.49
CA TYR A 452 -14.70 5.76 8.89
C TYR A 452 -15.00 6.84 9.94
N LEU A 453 -15.88 6.55 10.91
CA LEU A 453 -16.16 7.46 12.02
C LEU A 453 -14.94 7.66 12.94
N PHE A 454 -14.10 6.65 13.10
CA PHE A 454 -12.88 6.73 13.91
C PHE A 454 -11.77 7.53 13.22
N GLN A 455 -11.65 7.43 11.88
CA GLN A 455 -10.68 8.21 11.10
C GLN A 455 -11.04 9.70 10.94
N ARG A 456 -12.31 10.08 11.14
CA ARG A 456 -12.77 11.47 11.01
C ARG A 456 -12.70 12.26 12.32
N ARG A 457 -12.23 11.64 13.39
CA ARG A 457 -11.82 12.27 14.65
C ARG A 457 -10.32 12.45 14.64
#